data_AF-A0A257V8M3-F1
#
_entry.id   AF-A0A257V8M3-F1
#
_cell.length_a   1.000
_cell.length_b   1.000
_cell.length_c   1.000
_cell.angle_alpha   90.00
_cell.angle_beta   90.00
_cell.angle_gamma   90.00
#
_symmetry.space_group_name_H-M   'P 1'
#
loop_
_entity.id
_entity.type
_entity.pdbx_description
1 polymer ?
#
loop_
_entity_poly.entity_id
_entity_poly.type
_entity_poly.pdbx_seq_one_letter_code
_entity_poly.pdbx_strand_id
1 'polypeptide(L)'
;MGKDKIIEGWDEGFKNNSGDKVAALKAQIDKFNGFWSDMKSGDVAVLTYDPATGTKVEIKGKDMGTIEGKEFAQALFAIWLGPKPPTEGLKKGLLGQ
;
A
#
# COMPACT_ATOMS: atom_id res chain seq x y z
N MET A 1 -11.07 -12.21 -2.54
CA MET A 1 -10.10 -11.74 -3.53
C MET A 1 -8.84 -12.58 -3.41
N GLY A 2 -8.41 -13.21 -4.51
CA GLY A 2 -7.18 -14.02 -4.51
C GLY A 2 -5.93 -13.13 -4.45
N LYS A 3 -4.85 -13.66 -3.87
CA LYS A 3 -3.57 -12.98 -3.67
C LYS A 3 -3.07 -12.27 -4.92
N ASP A 4 -3.11 -12.94 -6.07
CA ASP A 4 -2.56 -12.40 -7.31
C ASP A 4 -3.29 -11.12 -7.75
N LYS A 5 -4.62 -11.07 -7.60
CA LYS A 5 -5.41 -9.86 -7.88
C LYS A 5 -5.12 -8.72 -6.89
N ILE A 6 -4.80 -9.05 -5.66
CA ILE A 6 -4.41 -8.05 -4.65
C ILE A 6 -3.07 -7.43 -5.04
N ILE A 7 -2.09 -8.28 -5.37
CA ILE A 7 -0.75 -7.85 -5.80
C ILE A 7 -0.84 -7.00 -7.06
N GLU A 8 -1.63 -7.42 -8.05
CA GLU A 8 -1.86 -6.65 -9.27
C GLU A 8 -2.40 -5.24 -8.96
N GLY A 9 -3.39 -5.13 -8.07
CA GLY A 9 -3.93 -3.83 -7.65
C GLY A 9 -2.91 -2.93 -6.96
N TRP A 10 -2.00 -3.51 -6.15
CA TRP A 10 -0.91 -2.75 -5.53
C TRP A 10 0.11 -2.27 -6.56
N ASP A 11 0.55 -3.15 -7.46
CA ASP A 11 1.51 -2.83 -8.51
C ASP A 11 0.97 -1.73 -9.43
N GLU A 12 -0.31 -1.81 -9.81
CA GLU A 12 -0.99 -0.74 -10.55
C GLU A 12 -1.02 0.57 -9.76
N GLY A 13 -1.37 0.52 -8.47
CA GLY A 13 -1.40 1.68 -7.59
C GLY A 13 -0.05 2.40 -7.51
N PHE A 14 1.02 1.64 -7.28
CA PHE A 14 2.39 2.16 -7.23
C PHE A 14 2.81 2.73 -8.59
N LYS A 15 2.58 2.00 -9.68
CA LYS A 15 2.90 2.45 -11.04
C LYS A 15 2.19 3.76 -11.39
N ASN A 16 0.91 3.88 -11.05
CA ASN A 16 0.08 5.02 -11.40
C ASN A 16 0.44 6.30 -10.63
N ASN A 17 0.97 6.18 -9.42
CA ASN A 17 1.17 7.32 -8.52
C ASN A 17 2.63 7.59 -8.15
N SER A 18 3.56 6.68 -8.44
CA SER A 18 4.99 6.81 -8.05
C SER A 18 5.96 6.88 -9.24
N GLY A 19 5.52 6.62 -10.47
CA GLY A 19 6.31 6.84 -11.69
C GLY A 19 7.72 6.23 -11.62
N ASP A 20 8.74 7.04 -11.92
CA ASP A 20 10.15 6.62 -11.93
C ASP A 20 10.66 6.13 -10.56
N LYS A 21 10.00 6.52 -9.46
CA LYS A 21 10.37 6.06 -8.11
C LYS A 21 10.07 4.58 -7.89
N VAL A 22 9.18 3.97 -8.69
CA VAL A 22 8.85 2.54 -8.57
C VAL A 22 10.09 1.68 -8.73
N ALA A 23 10.99 2.02 -9.66
CA ALA A 23 12.23 1.27 -9.86
C ALA A 23 13.15 1.32 -8.62
N ALA A 24 13.26 2.49 -7.99
CA ALA A 24 14.05 2.67 -6.77
C ALA A 24 13.42 2.00 -5.53
N LEU A 25 12.10 1.77 -5.55
CA LEU A 25 11.34 1.16 -4.46
C LEU A 25 11.07 -0.33 -4.67
N LYS A 26 11.63 -0.94 -5.72
CA LYS A 26 11.29 -2.31 -6.11
C LYS A 26 11.45 -3.32 -4.98
N ALA A 27 12.54 -3.25 -4.22
CA ALA A 27 12.78 -4.18 -3.11
C ALA A 27 11.71 -4.06 -2.00
N GLN A 28 11.30 -2.83 -1.69
CA GLN A 28 10.27 -2.52 -0.70
C GLN A 28 8.89 -2.99 -1.19
N ILE A 29 8.57 -2.74 -2.46
CA ILE A 29 7.31 -3.18 -3.09
C ILE A 29 7.26 -4.72 -3.14
N ASP A 30 8.34 -5.39 -3.53
CA ASP A 30 8.40 -6.86 -3.57
C ASP A 30 8.20 -7.45 -2.15
N LYS A 31 8.84 -6.87 -1.13
CA LYS A 31 8.67 -7.29 0.28
C LYS A 31 7.22 -7.10 0.73
N PHE A 32 6.64 -5.94 0.43
CA PHE A 32 5.24 -5.63 0.73
C PHE A 32 4.27 -6.60 0.03
N ASN A 33 4.46 -6.86 -1.26
CA ASN A 33 3.68 -7.82 -2.04
C ASN A 33 3.79 -9.25 -1.47
N GLY A 34 4.96 -9.60 -0.93
CA GLY A 34 5.21 -10.87 -0.27
C GLY A 34 4.36 -11.12 0.99
N PHE A 35 3.84 -10.07 1.62
CA PHE A 35 3.00 -10.20 2.82
C PHE A 35 1.57 -10.64 2.51
N TRP A 36 1.08 -10.42 1.30
CA TRP A 36 -0.31 -10.65 0.98
C TRP A 36 -0.65 -12.13 0.81
N SER A 37 -1.85 -12.46 1.22
CA SER A 37 -2.51 -13.74 1.03
C SER A 37 -3.94 -13.49 0.58
N ASP A 38 -4.66 -14.55 0.20
CA ASP A 38 -6.06 -14.46 -0.16
C ASP A 38 -6.87 -13.76 0.94
N MET A 39 -7.71 -12.80 0.57
CA MET A 39 -8.60 -12.09 1.48
C MET A 39 -10.06 -12.41 1.20
N LYS A 40 -10.84 -12.57 2.26
CA LYS A 40 -12.30 -12.79 2.21
C LYS A 40 -13.04 -11.56 2.72
N SER A 41 -14.36 -11.53 2.51
CA SER A 41 -15.19 -10.50 3.12
C SER A 41 -15.05 -10.54 4.64
N GLY A 42 -14.82 -9.39 5.26
CA GLY A 42 -14.55 -9.26 6.69
C GLY A 42 -13.07 -9.40 7.09
N ASP A 43 -12.19 -9.88 6.21
CA ASP A 43 -10.74 -9.81 6.47
C ASP A 43 -10.28 -8.35 6.37
N VAL A 44 -9.43 -7.92 7.28
CA VAL A 44 -8.91 -6.55 7.35
C VAL A 44 -7.39 -6.56 7.21
N ALA A 45 -6.87 -5.58 6.47
CA ALA A 45 -5.47 -5.23 6.46
C ALA A 45 -5.30 -3.81 7.02
N VAL A 46 -4.32 -3.63 7.90
CA VAL A 46 -4.02 -2.35 8.54
C VAL A 46 -2.59 -1.97 8.18
N LEU A 47 -2.42 -0.77 7.61
CA LEU A 47 -1.14 -0.21 7.22
C LEU A 47 -0.88 1.02 8.09
N THR A 48 0.13 0.96 8.96
CA THR A 48 0.44 2.04 9.91
C THR A 48 1.82 2.60 9.59
N TYR A 49 1.91 3.91 9.34
CA TYR A 49 3.19 4.58 9.14
C TYR A 49 3.63 5.30 10.42
N ASP A 50 4.80 4.95 10.91
CA ASP A 50 5.52 5.65 11.97
C ASP A 50 6.83 6.23 11.36
N PRO A 51 7.06 7.56 11.39
CA PRO A 51 8.26 8.16 10.85
C PRO A 51 9.59 7.63 11.42
N ALA A 52 9.58 7.06 12.62
CA ALA A 52 10.77 6.50 13.26
C ALA A 52 11.10 5.08 12.80
N THR A 53 10.12 4.31 12.33
CA THR A 53 10.30 2.87 12.02
C THR A 53 9.88 2.47 10.61
N GLY A 54 8.95 3.18 9.98
CA GLY A 54 8.43 2.90 8.65
C GLY A 54 6.98 2.45 8.67
N THR A 55 6.60 1.68 7.66
CA THR A 55 5.22 1.20 7.47
C THR A 55 5.06 -0.21 7.99
N LYS A 56 4.35 -0.37 9.11
CA LYS A 56 3.92 -1.65 9.64
C LYS A 56 2.72 -2.19 8.88
N VAL A 57 2.74 -3.49 8.56
CA VAL A 57 1.67 -4.19 7.85
C VAL A 57 1.08 -5.26 8.75
N GLU A 58 -0.22 -5.18 9.00
CA GLU A 58 -0.99 -6.21 9.68
C GLU A 58 -2.06 -6.76 8.74
N ILE A 59 -2.17 -8.07 8.64
CA ILE A 59 -3.17 -8.76 7.81
C ILE A 59 -3.89 -9.79 8.67
N LYS A 60 -5.22 -9.69 8.78
CA LYS A 60 -6.06 -10.58 9.61
C LYS A 60 -5.60 -10.62 11.07
N GLY A 61 -5.23 -9.46 11.62
CA GLY A 61 -4.74 -9.33 13.00
C GLY A 61 -3.32 -9.87 13.22
N LYS A 62 -2.61 -10.29 12.18
CA LYS A 62 -1.24 -10.79 12.26
C LYS A 62 -0.25 -9.76 11.75
N ASP A 63 0.77 -9.48 12.56
CA ASP A 63 1.92 -8.68 12.16
C ASP A 63 2.73 -9.38 11.05
N MET A 64 2.81 -8.76 9.89
CA MET A 64 3.56 -9.26 8.74
C MET A 64 4.98 -8.68 8.68
N GLY A 65 5.24 -7.61 9.44
CA GLY A 65 6.50 -6.91 9.50
C GLY A 65 6.38 -5.44 9.09
N THR A 66 7.55 -4.79 9.01
CA THR A 66 7.69 -3.38 8.69
C THR A 66 8.48 -3.18 7.40
N ILE A 67 8.02 -2.24 6.56
CA ILE A 67 8.73 -1.72 5.40
C ILE A 67 9.32 -0.37 5.79
N GLU A 68 10.64 -0.30 5.90
CA GLU A 68 11.35 0.91 6.27
C GLU A 68 11.39 1.92 5.11
N GLY A 69 11.58 3.21 5.47
CA GLY A 69 11.81 4.28 4.51
C GLY A 69 10.59 5.17 4.26
N LYS A 70 10.82 6.48 4.33
CA LYS A 70 9.80 7.51 4.09
C LYS A 70 9.30 7.48 2.64
N GLU A 71 10.18 7.17 1.70
CA GLU A 71 9.90 7.14 0.27
C GLU A 71 8.88 6.05 -0.08
N PHE A 72 8.99 4.88 0.54
CA PHE A 72 7.99 3.82 0.40
C PHE A 72 6.65 4.27 0.99
N ALA A 73 6.64 4.84 2.20
CA ALA A 73 5.42 5.34 2.82
C ALA A 73 4.72 6.40 1.96
N GLN A 74 5.48 7.34 1.39
CA GLN A 74 4.95 8.35 0.47
C GLN A 74 4.35 7.71 -0.80
N ALA A 75 5.03 6.73 -1.39
CA ALA A 75 4.53 6.00 -2.55
C ALA A 75 3.24 5.24 -2.23
N LEU A 76 3.16 4.62 -1.05
CA LEU A 76 1.98 3.89 -0.58
C LEU A 76 0.80 4.85 -0.38
N PHE A 77 0.98 5.97 0.34
CA PHE A 77 -0.09 6.96 0.52
C PHE A 77 -0.55 7.59 -0.80
N ALA A 78 0.36 7.75 -1.75
CA ALA A 78 0.04 8.30 -3.07
C ALA A 78 -0.96 7.42 -3.84
N ILE A 79 -1.12 6.13 -3.50
CA ILE A 79 -2.16 5.29 -4.09
C ILE A 79 -3.56 5.88 -3.83
N TRP A 80 -3.81 6.49 -2.68
CA TRP A 80 -5.10 7.09 -2.35
C TRP A 80 -5.14 8.60 -2.50
N LEU A 81 -4.04 9.28 -2.19
CA LEU A 81 -3.97 10.74 -2.13
C LEU A 81 -3.34 11.36 -3.37
N GLY A 82 -2.75 10.53 -4.23
CA GLY A 82 -2.09 10.94 -5.46
C GLY A 82 -3.06 11.39 -6.56
N PRO A 83 -2.54 11.58 -7.78
CA PRO A 83 -3.33 12.02 -8.92
C PRO A 83 -4.29 10.96 -9.47
N LYS A 84 -4.01 9.66 -9.25
CA LYS A 84 -4.78 8.55 -9.80
C LYS A 84 -5.24 7.59 -8.68
N PRO A 85 -6.19 8.02 -7.82
CA PRO A 85 -6.73 7.15 -6.78
C PRO A 85 -7.66 6.07 -7.35
N PRO A 86 -7.87 4.94 -6.65
CA PRO A 86 -8.82 3.92 -7.07
C PRO A 86 -10.24 4.44 -7.31
N THR A 87 -10.68 5.40 -6.49
CA THR A 87 -11.92 6.15 -6.68
C THR A 87 -11.75 7.61 -6.26
N GLU A 88 -12.38 8.54 -6.97
CA GLU A 88 -12.29 9.97 -6.65
C GLU A 88 -12.87 10.32 -5.27
N GLY A 89 -13.93 9.60 -4.86
CA GLY A 89 -14.57 9.79 -3.55
C GLY A 89 -13.67 9.41 -2.38
N LEU A 90 -12.75 8.46 -2.56
CA LEU A 90 -11.85 8.02 -1.51
C LEU A 90 -10.84 9.10 -1.13
N LYS A 91 -10.26 9.79 -2.13
CA LYS A 91 -9.37 10.93 -1.87
C LYS A 91 -10.07 12.05 -1.13
N LYS A 92 -11.27 12.45 -1.58
CA LYS A 92 -12.05 13.52 -0.93
C LYS A 92 -12.39 13.16 0.51
N GLY A 93 -12.88 11.93 0.74
CA GLY A 93 -13.20 11.44 2.08
C GLY A 93 -11.99 11.44 3.03
N LEU A 94 -10.80 11.03 2.57
CA LEU A 94 -9.57 11.06 3.38
C LEU A 94 -9.09 12.49 3.69
N LEU A 95 -9.38 13.46 2.83
CA LEU A 95 -9.04 14.86 3.02
C LEU A 95 -10.12 15.66 3.76
N GLY A 96 -11.26 15.04 4.09
CA GLY A 96 -12.38 15.70 4.74
C GLY A 96 -13.08 16.76 3.88
N GLN A 97 -13.11 16.55 2.56
CA GLN A 97 -13.71 17.45 1.56
C GLN A 97 -15.02 16.93 0.99
#